data_AF-A0AA38P0X8-F1
#
_entry.id   AF-A0AA38P0X8-F1
#
_cell.length_a   1.000
_cell.length_b   1.000
_cell.length_c   1.000
_cell.angle_alpha   90.00
_cell.angle_beta   90.00
_cell.angle_gamma   90.00
#
_symmetry.space_group_name_H-M   'P 1'
#
loop_
_entity.id
_entity.type
_entity.pdbx_description
1 polymer ?
#
loop_
_entity_poly.entity_id
_entity_poly.type
_entity_poly.pdbx_seq_one_letter_code
_entity_poly.pdbx_strand_id
1 'polypeptide(L)'
;VSAWSQALALHSTFNQSLRRSEESGYYLPPPRLLDGPENTSTRAFYYRAWLKIRPVILKNLSQKPKCLSAKRWRCLLDVVGGHSSEQNPGKAKNDVYRVEMRSLLNTLVAQNSPDSFSLDDLEPRIEEFHGKCVDCRNEPPPREIASQIIWELTELSFRQDLVVLDRRLDTSGLSLTQRNALLDACWSGL
;
A
#
# COMPACT_ATOMS: atom_id res chain seq x y z
N VAL A 1 -18.44 25.82 -13.83
CA VAL A 1 -17.86 24.45 -13.84
C VAL A 1 -16.36 24.62 -13.69
N SER A 2 -15.73 24.04 -12.66
CA SER A 2 -14.29 24.24 -12.44
C SER A 2 -13.47 23.54 -13.53
N ALA A 3 -12.28 24.07 -13.85
CA ALA A 3 -11.36 23.44 -14.81
C ALA A 3 -11.09 21.96 -14.46
N TRP A 4 -11.02 21.65 -13.16
CA TRP A 4 -10.91 20.28 -12.64
C TRP A 4 -12.10 19.39 -13.02
N SER A 5 -13.33 19.88 -12.84
CA SER A 5 -14.53 19.11 -13.21
C SER A 5 -14.66 18.88 -14.72
N GLN A 6 -14.17 19.81 -15.55
CA GLN A 6 -14.10 19.61 -17.01
C GLN A 6 -13.04 18.58 -17.39
N ALA A 7 -11.84 18.64 -16.80
CA ALA A 7 -10.79 17.64 -17.02
C ALA A 7 -11.27 16.23 -16.61
N LEU A 8 -11.90 16.10 -15.45
CA LEU A 8 -12.48 14.84 -15.01
C LEU A 8 -13.55 14.33 -15.97
N ALA A 9 -14.45 15.19 -16.45
CA ALA A 9 -15.47 14.80 -17.41
C ALA A 9 -14.85 14.29 -18.73
N LEU A 10 -13.83 14.99 -19.25
CA LEU A 10 -13.11 14.62 -20.48
C LEU A 10 -12.37 13.28 -20.35
N HIS A 11 -11.82 12.97 -19.18
CA HIS A 11 -11.07 11.73 -18.94
C HIS A 11 -11.92 10.61 -18.30
N SER A 12 -13.17 10.88 -17.92
CA SER A 12 -14.07 9.89 -17.33
C SER A 12 -14.48 8.79 -18.33
N THR A 13 -14.58 9.12 -19.62
CA THR A 13 -14.88 8.18 -20.70
C THR A 13 -13.71 7.26 -21.05
N PHE A 14 -12.46 7.70 -20.85
CA PHE A 14 -11.26 6.87 -20.99
C PHE A 14 -11.18 5.75 -19.94
N ASN A 15 -11.84 5.92 -18.78
CA ASN A 15 -11.80 4.97 -17.67
C ASN A 15 -12.89 3.88 -17.72
N GLN A 16 -13.83 3.91 -18.67
CA GLN A 16 -15.06 3.11 -18.57
C GLN A 16 -15.07 1.77 -19.32
N SER A 17 -14.02 1.37 -20.07
CA SER A 17 -14.10 0.17 -20.92
C SER A 17 -13.03 -0.90 -20.74
N LEU A 18 -12.02 -0.70 -19.89
CA LEU A 18 -11.17 -1.82 -19.51
C LEU A 18 -11.92 -2.64 -18.46
N ARG A 19 -12.61 -3.70 -18.92
CA ARG A 19 -13.15 -4.76 -18.05
C ARG A 19 -12.13 -5.00 -16.94
N ARG A 20 -12.53 -4.82 -15.67
CA ARG A 20 -11.66 -5.12 -14.53
C ARG A 20 -11.06 -6.50 -14.77
N SER A 21 -9.78 -6.54 -15.11
CA SER A 21 -9.03 -7.78 -15.17
C SER A 21 -9.16 -8.45 -13.80
N GLU A 22 -9.15 -9.78 -13.76
CA GLU A 22 -9.14 -10.56 -12.52
C GLU A 22 -7.98 -10.16 -11.59
N GLU A 23 -6.98 -9.44 -12.13
CA GLU A 23 -5.86 -8.81 -11.42
C GLU A 23 -6.16 -7.39 -10.87
N SER A 24 -7.43 -7.03 -10.63
CA SER A 24 -7.83 -5.73 -10.08
C SER A 24 -7.49 -5.59 -8.58
N GLY A 25 -6.21 -5.37 -8.29
CA GLY A 25 -5.73 -5.07 -6.95
C GLY A 25 -4.80 -3.86 -6.94
N TYR A 26 -4.15 -3.67 -5.79
CA TYR A 26 -3.21 -2.60 -5.53
C TYR A 26 -1.95 -3.23 -4.93
N TYR A 27 -0.78 -2.76 -5.35
CA TYR A 27 0.51 -3.16 -4.78
C TYR A 27 0.85 -2.44 -3.47
N LEU A 28 0.11 -1.36 -3.19
CA LEU A 28 0.18 -0.56 -1.98
C LEU A 28 -1.24 -0.31 -1.46
N PRO A 29 -1.43 0.00 -0.17
CA PRO A 29 -2.76 0.31 0.35
C PRO A 29 -3.29 1.57 -0.35
N PRO A 30 -4.54 1.54 -0.87
CA PRO A 30 -5.16 2.74 -1.42
C PRO A 30 -5.17 3.88 -0.39
N PRO A 31 -4.80 5.12 -0.75
CA PRO A 31 -4.74 6.25 0.19
C PRO A 31 -6.03 6.48 1.00
N ARG A 32 -7.19 6.23 0.38
CA ARG A 32 -8.51 6.29 1.02
C ARG A 32 -8.70 5.33 2.21
N LEU A 33 -7.87 4.29 2.34
CA LEU A 33 -7.91 3.43 3.52
C LEU A 33 -7.32 4.12 4.74
N LEU A 34 -6.35 5.01 4.55
CA LEU A 34 -5.69 5.73 5.63
C LEU A 34 -6.46 7.01 5.95
N ASP A 35 -6.80 7.83 4.96
CA ASP A 35 -7.38 9.17 5.20
C ASP A 35 -8.91 9.25 5.00
N GLY A 36 -9.52 8.20 4.44
CA GLY A 36 -10.97 8.13 4.25
C GLY A 36 -11.83 7.95 5.51
N PRO A 37 -11.36 7.31 6.61
CA PRO A 37 -12.16 7.18 7.83
C PRO A 37 -12.44 8.54 8.48
N GLU A 38 -13.72 8.82 8.75
CA GLU A 38 -14.15 10.04 9.47
C GLU A 38 -13.69 10.03 10.93
N ASN A 39 -13.64 8.86 11.55
CA ASN A 39 -13.18 8.69 12.93
C ASN A 39 -11.66 8.87 13.03
N THR A 40 -11.24 9.88 13.80
CA THR A 40 -9.84 10.23 14.07
C THR A 40 -9.02 9.07 14.64
N SER A 41 -9.57 8.29 15.58
CA SER A 41 -8.90 7.13 16.17
C SER A 41 -8.73 5.99 15.16
N THR A 42 -9.73 5.77 14.29
CA THR A 42 -9.60 4.80 13.18
C THR A 42 -8.54 5.25 12.17
N ARG A 43 -8.46 6.56 11.90
CA ARG A 43 -7.44 7.14 11.04
C ARG A 43 -6.04 6.94 11.61
N ALA A 44 -5.85 7.29 12.89
CA ALA A 44 -4.62 7.08 13.65
C ALA A 44 -4.18 5.62 13.58
N PHE A 45 -5.11 4.70 13.82
CA PHE A 45 -4.88 3.26 13.73
C PHE A 45 -4.32 2.83 12.37
N TYR A 46 -4.92 3.29 11.26
CA TYR A 46 -4.47 2.89 9.92
C TYR A 46 -3.13 3.52 9.53
N TYR A 47 -2.85 4.76 9.93
CA TYR A 47 -1.52 5.35 9.76
C TYR A 47 -0.47 4.56 10.55
N ARG A 48 -0.76 4.23 11.81
CA ARG A 48 0.11 3.42 12.67
C ARG A 48 0.40 2.05 12.03
N ALA A 49 -0.65 1.35 11.61
CA ALA A 49 -0.53 0.04 10.97
C ALA A 49 0.27 0.11 9.67
N TRP A 50 0.08 1.14 8.85
CA TRP A 50 0.87 1.35 7.64
C TRP A 50 2.34 1.59 7.98
N LEU A 51 2.65 2.52 8.87
CA LEU A 51 4.03 2.86 9.23
C LEU A 51 4.79 1.65 9.80
N LYS A 52 4.12 0.79 10.57
CA LYS A 52 4.69 -0.47 11.08
C LYS A 52 5.13 -1.43 9.97
N ILE A 53 4.30 -1.64 8.95
CA ILE A 53 4.60 -2.59 7.87
C ILE A 53 5.33 -1.95 6.68
N ARG A 54 5.39 -0.61 6.60
CA ARG A 54 5.95 0.17 5.50
C ARG A 54 7.33 -0.34 5.04
N PRO A 55 8.34 -0.55 5.90
CA PRO A 55 9.67 -1.01 5.44
C PRO A 55 9.62 -2.37 4.73
N VAL A 56 8.80 -3.30 5.23
CA VAL A 56 8.62 -4.64 4.66
C VAL A 56 7.95 -4.56 3.29
N ILE A 57 6.91 -3.73 3.17
CA ILE A 57 6.20 -3.53 1.90
C ILE A 57 7.11 -2.84 0.87
N LEU A 58 7.79 -1.76 1.25
CA LEU A 58 8.68 -1.03 0.33
C LEU A 58 9.83 -1.91 -0.18
N LYS A 59 10.43 -2.74 0.69
CA LYS A 59 11.45 -3.69 0.25
C LYS A 59 10.89 -4.78 -0.66
N ASN A 60 9.66 -5.25 -0.39
CA ASN A 60 8.99 -6.24 -1.23
C ASN A 60 8.60 -5.69 -2.61
N LEU A 61 8.33 -4.38 -2.75
CA LEU A 61 8.06 -3.75 -4.04
C LEU A 61 9.18 -3.98 -5.05
N SER A 62 10.43 -3.96 -4.59
CA SER A 62 11.62 -4.18 -5.44
C SER A 62 11.86 -5.65 -5.80
N GLN A 63 11.16 -6.59 -5.15
CA GLN A 63 11.39 -8.03 -5.33
C GLN A 63 10.21 -8.71 -6.05
N LYS A 64 9.14 -9.00 -5.32
CA LYS A 64 7.98 -9.74 -5.81
C LYS A 64 6.72 -9.15 -5.19
N PRO A 65 6.28 -7.97 -5.66
CA PRO A 65 5.15 -7.26 -5.10
C PRO A 65 3.88 -8.08 -5.20
N LYS A 66 3.09 -8.12 -4.12
CA LYS A 66 1.79 -8.78 -4.10
C LYS A 66 0.68 -7.78 -4.38
N CYS A 67 -0.13 -8.06 -5.39
CA CYS A 67 -1.31 -7.27 -5.72
C CYS A 67 -2.50 -7.72 -4.85
N LEU A 68 -3.05 -6.82 -4.03
CA LEU A 68 -4.15 -7.11 -3.11
C LEU A 68 -5.37 -6.22 -3.38
N SER A 69 -6.57 -6.76 -3.23
CA SER A 69 -7.78 -5.93 -3.26
C SER A 69 -7.81 -4.96 -2.07
N ALA A 70 -8.57 -3.86 -2.18
CA ALA A 70 -8.73 -2.90 -1.08
C ALA A 70 -9.24 -3.57 0.22
N LYS A 71 -10.06 -4.62 0.11
CA LYS A 71 -10.54 -5.40 1.26
C LYS A 71 -9.41 -6.18 1.92
N ARG A 72 -8.54 -6.81 1.13
CA ARG A 72 -7.36 -7.54 1.63
C ARG A 72 -6.35 -6.59 2.26
N TRP A 73 -6.10 -5.42 1.67
CA TRP A 73 -5.29 -4.37 2.27
C TRP A 73 -5.81 -3.93 3.63
N ARG A 74 -7.11 -3.65 3.73
CA ARG A 74 -7.72 -3.31 5.03
C ARG A 74 -7.52 -4.42 6.05
N CYS A 75 -7.79 -5.67 5.66
CA CYS A 75 -7.61 -6.83 6.54
C CYS A 75 -6.15 -7.00 7.00
N LEU A 76 -5.18 -6.77 6.11
CA LEU A 76 -3.77 -6.80 6.45
C LEU A 76 -3.42 -5.71 7.47
N LEU A 77 -3.89 -4.48 7.27
CA LEU A 77 -3.68 -3.38 8.23
C LEU A 77 -4.36 -3.65 9.58
N ASP A 78 -5.55 -4.26 9.59
CA ASP A 78 -6.24 -4.68 10.82
C ASP A 78 -5.40 -5.72 11.59
N VAL A 79 -4.80 -6.69 10.88
CA VAL A 79 -3.91 -7.72 11.46
C VAL A 79 -2.64 -7.09 12.02
N VAL A 80 -2.00 -6.17 11.29
CA VAL A 80 -0.78 -5.47 11.72
C VAL A 80 -1.06 -4.57 12.92
N GLY A 81 -2.18 -3.86 12.91
CA GLY A 81 -2.53 -2.91 13.97
C GLY A 81 -3.06 -3.56 15.24
N GLY A 82 -3.35 -4.87 15.23
CA GLY A 82 -3.80 -5.63 16.39
C GLY A 82 -5.30 -5.61 16.66
N HIS A 83 -6.15 -5.37 15.65
CA HIS A 83 -7.60 -5.48 15.83
C HIS A 83 -8.03 -6.95 15.99
N SER A 84 -8.10 -7.44 17.23
CA SER A 84 -8.56 -8.80 17.57
C SER A 84 -10.01 -9.07 17.14
N SER A 85 -10.32 -10.34 16.87
CA SER A 85 -11.67 -10.81 16.42
C SER A 85 -12.77 -10.62 17.48
N GLU A 86 -12.36 -10.40 18.73
CA GLU A 86 -13.24 -10.31 19.89
C GLU A 86 -14.26 -9.16 19.82
N GLN A 87 -14.00 -8.12 19.03
CA GLN A 87 -14.94 -7.01 18.87
C GLN A 87 -16.10 -7.29 17.90
N ASN A 88 -16.07 -8.40 17.14
CA ASN A 88 -17.15 -8.80 16.24
C ASN A 88 -17.19 -10.34 16.02
N PRO A 89 -17.58 -11.12 17.05
CA PRO A 89 -17.75 -12.56 16.91
C PRO A 89 -18.97 -12.84 16.01
N GLY A 90 -18.75 -13.36 14.79
CA GLY A 90 -19.88 -13.77 13.93
C GLY A 90 -19.66 -13.83 12.42
N LYS A 91 -18.45 -13.61 11.89
CA LYS A 91 -18.22 -13.69 10.42
C LYS A 91 -17.07 -14.62 10.08
N ALA A 92 -17.34 -15.92 9.97
CA ALA A 92 -16.38 -16.96 9.57
C ALA A 92 -15.56 -16.61 8.30
N LYS A 93 -16.13 -15.86 7.34
CA LYS A 93 -15.41 -15.39 6.15
C LYS A 93 -14.30 -14.36 6.46
N ASN A 94 -14.47 -13.52 7.49
CA ASN A 94 -13.45 -12.56 7.90
C ASN A 94 -12.28 -13.25 8.61
N ASP A 95 -12.55 -14.34 9.34
CA ASP A 95 -11.49 -15.13 9.98
C ASP A 95 -10.59 -15.81 8.94
N VAL A 96 -11.16 -16.32 7.84
CA VAL A 96 -10.38 -16.88 6.71
C VAL A 96 -9.44 -15.83 6.11
N TYR A 97 -9.93 -14.62 5.81
CA TYR A 97 -9.08 -13.55 5.28
C TYR A 97 -8.00 -13.11 6.28
N ARG A 98 -8.29 -13.14 7.59
CA ARG A 98 -7.31 -12.79 8.61
C ARG A 98 -6.19 -13.81 8.72
N VAL A 99 -6.53 -15.10 8.70
CA VAL A 99 -5.54 -16.18 8.65
C VAL A 99 -4.70 -16.07 7.38
N GLU A 100 -5.34 -15.83 6.23
CA GLU A 100 -4.65 -15.60 4.95
C GLU A 100 -3.68 -14.41 5.04
N MET A 101 -4.13 -13.26 5.54
CA MET A 101 -3.30 -12.05 5.62
C MET A 101 -2.21 -12.15 6.68
N ARG A 102 -2.43 -12.87 7.78
CA ARG A 102 -1.38 -13.18 8.77
C ARG A 102 -0.31 -14.09 8.19
N SER A 103 -0.71 -15.11 7.44
CA SER A 103 0.23 -15.98 6.70
C SER A 103 1.03 -15.20 5.66
N LEU A 104 0.36 -14.32 4.89
CA LEU A 104 1.02 -13.42 3.95
C LEU A 104 2.03 -12.52 4.65
N LEU A 105 1.63 -11.90 5.76
CA LEU A 105 2.48 -11.02 6.55
C LEU A 105 3.73 -11.75 7.06
N ASN A 106 3.57 -12.93 7.65
CA ASN A 106 4.69 -13.77 8.09
C ASN A 106 5.63 -14.13 6.93
N THR A 107 5.08 -14.43 5.76
CA THR A 107 5.88 -14.72 4.56
C THR A 107 6.68 -13.50 4.11
N LEU A 108 6.04 -12.32 4.06
CA LEU A 108 6.69 -11.07 3.67
C LEU A 108 7.81 -10.73 4.65
N VAL A 109 7.55 -10.89 5.95
CA VAL A 109 8.52 -10.65 7.00
C VAL A 109 9.73 -11.59 6.87
N ALA A 110 9.51 -12.90 6.76
CA ALA A 110 10.58 -13.89 6.65
C ALA A 110 11.46 -13.68 5.40
N GLN A 111 10.88 -13.21 4.30
CA GLN A 111 11.62 -12.87 3.08
C GLN A 111 12.50 -11.62 3.23
N ASN A 112 12.11 -10.70 4.10
CA ASN A 112 12.79 -9.43 4.27
C ASN A 112 13.81 -9.44 5.42
N SER A 113 13.65 -10.31 6.41
CA SER A 113 14.58 -10.52 7.52
C SER A 113 14.58 -12.00 7.94
N PRO A 114 15.53 -12.82 7.46
CA PRO A 114 15.61 -14.24 7.84
C PRO A 114 15.95 -14.41 9.33
N ASP A 115 16.59 -13.41 9.95
CA ASP A 115 16.95 -13.41 11.36
C ASP A 115 16.11 -12.34 12.11
N SER A 116 15.11 -12.77 12.90
CA SER A 116 14.50 -12.01 14.01
C SER A 116 13.53 -10.84 13.75
N PHE A 117 12.63 -10.91 12.77
CA PHE A 117 11.48 -9.97 12.78
C PHE A 117 10.22 -10.70 13.23
N SER A 118 9.87 -10.58 14.51
CA SER A 118 8.57 -11.02 15.01
C SER A 118 7.54 -9.91 14.82
N LEU A 119 6.27 -10.29 14.56
CA LEU A 119 5.15 -9.34 14.63
C LEU A 119 4.96 -8.77 16.03
N ASP A 120 5.44 -9.48 17.05
CA ASP A 120 5.40 -9.04 18.44
C ASP A 120 6.54 -8.05 18.78
N ASP A 121 7.59 -7.97 17.95
CA ASP A 121 8.62 -6.91 18.04
C ASP A 121 8.11 -5.55 17.53
N LEU A 122 6.86 -5.50 17.03
CA LEU A 122 6.13 -4.29 16.62
C LEU A 122 5.41 -3.60 17.79
N GLU A 123 5.94 -3.69 19.01
CA GLU A 123 5.55 -2.85 20.15
C GLU A 123 5.66 -1.34 19.80
N PRO A 124 5.03 -0.42 20.56
CA PRO A 124 4.79 0.97 20.14
C PRO A 124 6.09 1.77 20.11
N ARG A 125 6.92 1.53 19.10
CA ARG A 125 7.95 2.44 18.66
C ARG A 125 7.23 3.63 18.05
N ILE A 126 7.67 4.79 18.48
CA ILE A 126 7.58 6.00 17.67
C ILE A 126 7.95 5.59 16.24
N GLU A 127 6.98 5.63 15.34
CA GLU A 127 7.19 5.13 14.00
C GLU A 127 8.06 6.13 13.23
N GLU A 128 9.09 5.64 12.54
CA GLU A 128 9.98 6.53 11.79
C GLU A 128 9.46 6.75 10.36
N PHE A 129 9.28 8.02 10.00
CA PHE A 129 8.97 8.43 8.63
C PHE A 129 9.99 9.47 8.17
N HIS A 130 10.85 9.09 7.21
CA HIS A 130 11.97 9.91 6.72
C HIS A 130 12.84 10.52 7.85
N GLY A 131 13.28 9.70 8.81
CA GLY A 131 14.09 10.20 9.95
C GLY A 131 13.29 10.92 11.03
N LYS A 132 11.98 11.12 10.84
CA LYS A 132 11.12 11.77 11.83
C LYS A 132 10.36 10.76 12.64
N CYS A 133 10.36 11.00 13.94
CA CYS A 133 9.53 10.34 14.92
C CYS A 133 8.05 10.72 14.75
N VAL A 134 7.19 9.75 14.48
CA VAL A 134 5.74 9.93 14.32
C VAL A 134 5.03 9.11 15.39
N ASP A 135 4.20 9.75 16.21
CA ASP A 135 3.36 9.06 17.21
C ASP A 135 1.92 9.00 16.71
N CYS A 136 1.48 7.82 16.29
CA CYS A 136 0.10 7.58 15.85
C CYS A 136 -0.74 6.80 16.88
N ARG A 137 -0.39 6.85 18.18
CA ARG A 137 -1.09 6.05 19.20
C ARG A 137 -2.54 6.46 19.42
N ASN A 138 -2.79 7.76 19.53
CA ASN A 138 -4.11 8.31 19.88
C ASN A 138 -4.70 9.16 18.76
N GLU A 139 -3.85 9.78 17.95
CA GLU A 139 -4.22 10.74 16.91
C GLU A 139 -3.48 10.44 15.60
N PRO A 140 -4.06 10.80 14.44
CA PRO A 140 -3.36 10.70 13.17
C PRO A 140 -2.14 11.63 13.16
N PRO A 141 -1.16 11.36 12.28
CA PRO A 141 -0.01 12.23 12.16
C PRO A 141 -0.41 13.66 11.77
N PRO A 142 0.42 14.67 12.07
CA PRO A 142 0.24 16.03 11.59
C PRO A 142 -0.03 16.07 10.08
N ARG A 143 -0.83 17.04 9.64
CA ARG A 143 -1.33 17.13 8.25
C ARG A 143 -0.21 17.06 7.22
N GLU A 144 0.94 17.66 7.51
CA GLU A 144 2.11 17.68 6.65
C GLU A 144 2.67 16.27 6.45
N ILE A 145 2.79 15.50 7.54
CA ILE A 145 3.27 14.11 7.52
C ILE A 145 2.23 13.21 6.86
N ALA A 146 0.95 13.36 7.20
CA ALA A 146 -0.15 12.65 6.56
C ALA A 146 -0.13 12.86 5.03
N SER A 147 0.02 14.10 4.58
CA SER A 147 0.08 14.45 3.15
C SER A 147 1.28 13.81 2.46
N GLN A 148 2.44 13.75 3.11
CA GLN A 148 3.63 13.07 2.58
C GLN A 148 3.44 11.56 2.48
N ILE A 149 2.81 10.93 3.47
CA ILE A 149 2.47 9.50 3.42
C ILE A 149 1.51 9.22 2.27
N ILE A 150 0.49 10.05 2.10
CA ILE A 150 -0.49 9.92 1.01
C ILE A 150 0.16 10.15 -0.36
N TRP A 151 1.08 11.13 -0.45
CA TRP A 151 1.86 11.38 -1.64
C TRP A 151 2.75 10.17 -1.98
N GLU A 152 3.49 9.62 -1.01
CA GLU A 152 4.33 8.42 -1.20
C GLU A 152 3.51 7.25 -1.75
N LEU A 153 2.35 6.95 -1.12
CA LEU A 153 1.48 5.88 -1.57
C LEU A 153 0.99 6.09 -3.00
N THR A 154 0.62 7.32 -3.35
CA THR A 154 0.11 7.66 -4.67
C THR A 154 1.20 7.61 -5.73
N GLU A 155 2.35 8.21 -5.46
CA GLU A 155 3.51 8.26 -6.35
C GLU A 155 4.05 6.85 -6.63
N LEU A 156 4.27 6.05 -5.59
CA LEU A 156 4.77 4.68 -5.76
C LEU A 156 3.75 3.80 -6.48
N SER A 157 2.45 3.95 -6.18
CA SER A 157 1.40 3.20 -6.89
C SER A 157 1.36 3.57 -8.37
N PHE A 158 1.46 4.86 -8.68
CA PHE A 158 1.50 5.35 -10.06
C PHE A 158 2.71 4.80 -10.82
N ARG A 159 3.92 4.86 -10.23
CA ARG A 159 5.12 4.29 -10.84
C ARG A 159 4.98 2.78 -11.05
N GLN A 160 4.41 2.06 -10.08
CA GLN A 160 4.20 0.63 -10.21
C GLN A 160 3.23 0.29 -11.34
N ASP A 161 2.14 1.06 -11.48
CA ASP A 161 1.18 0.90 -12.57
C ASP A 161 1.83 1.17 -13.94
N LEU A 162 2.70 2.18 -14.03
CA LEU A 162 3.48 2.44 -15.25
C LEU A 162 4.43 1.29 -15.59
N VAL A 163 5.15 0.74 -14.60
CA VAL A 163 6.05 -0.42 -14.83
C VAL A 163 5.25 -1.64 -15.28
N VAL A 164 4.07 -1.88 -14.70
CA VAL A 164 3.20 -3.00 -15.11
C VAL A 164 2.65 -2.79 -16.52
N LEU A 165 2.23 -1.56 -16.85
CA LEU A 165 1.75 -1.21 -18.19
C LEU A 165 2.86 -1.39 -19.23
N ASP A 166 4.04 -0.85 -18.93
CA ASP A 166 5.24 -0.96 -19.75
C ASP A 166 5.60 -2.42 -20.04
N ARG A 167 5.61 -3.29 -19.01
CA ARG A 167 5.83 -4.74 -19.18
C ARG A 167 4.77 -5.43 -20.02
N ARG A 168 3.51 -4.99 -19.95
CA ARG A 168 2.41 -5.58 -20.74
C ARG A 168 2.45 -5.16 -22.21
N LEU A 169 2.93 -3.96 -22.48
CA LEU A 169 3.07 -3.42 -23.84
C LEU A 169 4.43 -3.76 -24.47
N ASP A 170 5.35 -4.32 -23.70
CA ASP A 170 6.67 -4.67 -24.20
C ASP A 170 6.63 -5.80 -25.23
N THR A 171 6.96 -5.47 -26.48
CA THR A 171 7.19 -6.42 -27.56
C THR A 171 8.64 -6.42 -28.06
N SER A 172 9.55 -5.74 -27.35
CA SER A 172 10.92 -5.48 -27.80
C SER A 172 11.86 -6.68 -27.66
N GLY A 173 11.50 -7.68 -26.84
CA GLY A 173 12.35 -8.84 -26.53
C GLY A 173 13.58 -8.51 -25.68
N LEU A 174 13.64 -7.29 -25.11
CA LEU A 174 14.73 -6.88 -24.22
C LEU A 174 14.72 -7.68 -22.92
N SER A 175 15.90 -7.93 -22.36
CA SER A 175 16.00 -8.47 -21.01
C SER A 175 15.52 -7.45 -19.97
N LEU A 176 15.05 -7.94 -18.81
CA LEU A 176 14.60 -7.08 -17.69
C LEU A 176 15.65 -6.03 -17.31
N THR A 177 16.93 -6.41 -17.30
CA THR A 177 18.05 -5.51 -16.96
C THR A 177 18.20 -4.38 -17.97
N GLN A 178 18.16 -4.69 -19.27
CA GLN A 178 18.25 -3.68 -20.33
C GLN A 178 17.05 -2.74 -20.30
N ARG A 179 15.85 -3.29 -20.03
CA ARG A 179 14.63 -2.50 -19.93
C ARG A 179 14.64 -1.57 -18.72
N ASN A 180 15.07 -2.04 -17.55
CA ASN A 180 15.22 -1.20 -16.37
C ASN A 180 16.21 -0.06 -16.61
N ALA A 181 17.34 -0.31 -17.29
CA ALA A 181 18.29 0.75 -17.61
C ALA A 181 17.69 1.84 -18.53
N LEU A 182 16.83 1.48 -19.48
CA LEU A 182 16.10 2.44 -20.31
C LEU A 182 15.08 3.24 -19.50
N LEU A 183 14.33 2.56 -18.61
CA LEU A 183 13.39 3.24 -17.72
C LEU A 183 14.14 4.22 -16.82
N ASP A 184 15.22 3.81 -16.17
CA ASP A 184 16.02 4.66 -15.29
C ASP A 184 16.58 5.89 -16.02
N ALA A 185 16.94 5.76 -17.30
CA ALA A 185 17.36 6.89 -18.14
C ALA A 185 16.21 7.88 -18.43
N CYS A 186 14.96 7.43 -18.48
CA CYS A 186 13.79 8.30 -18.65
C CYS A 186 13.41 9.04 -17.35
N TRP A 187 13.73 8.46 -16.18
CA TRP A 187 13.33 9.00 -14.87
C TRP A 187 14.41 9.81 -14.16
N SER A 188 15.64 9.85 -14.67
CA SER A 188 16.80 10.56 -14.08
C SER A 188 16.74 12.10 -14.20
N GLY A 189 15.54 12.66 -14.37
CA GLY A 189 15.26 14.10 -14.42
C GLY A 189 14.68 14.70 -13.13
N LEU A 190 14.85 14.04 -11.97
CA LEU A 190 14.53 14.58 -10.64
C LEU A 190 15.81 14.79 -9.82
#